data_AF-Q5BSR1-F1
#
_entry.id   AF-Q5BSR1-F1
#
_cell.length_a   1.000
_cell.length_b   1.000
_cell.length_c   1.000
_cell.angle_alpha   90.00
_cell.angle_beta   90.00
_cell.angle_gamma   90.00
#
_symmetry.space_group_name_H-M   'P 1'
#
loop_
_entity.id
_entity.type
_entity.pdbx_description
1 polymer ?
#
loop_
_entity_poly.entity_id
_entity_poly.type
_entity_poly.pdbx_seq_one_letter_code
_entity_poly.pdbx_strand_id
1 'polypeptide(L)'
;MDEETIFKSVKKTHYLVTVENGWPVCGIGAEICARVMETDTFHYLDAPVLRVTGADVPMAYALNLERASYPDTHNIVTTVKMVRNIQ
;
A
#
# COMPACT_ATOMS: atom_id res chain seq x y z
N MET A 1 -2.52 -0.03 15.73
CA MET A 1 -2.07 0.81 14.60
C MET A 1 -2.12 2.26 15.06
N ASP A 2 -1.10 3.07 14.77
CA ASP A 2 -1.11 4.50 15.08
C ASP A 2 -1.75 5.29 13.92
N GLU A 3 -3.08 5.38 13.95
CA GLU A 3 -3.89 6.02 12.92
C GLU A 3 -3.65 7.53 12.83
N GLU A 4 -3.45 8.20 13.97
CA GLU A 4 -3.33 9.66 14.02
C GLU A 4 -2.10 10.14 13.23
N THR A 5 -0.97 9.45 13.39
CA THR A 5 0.26 9.74 12.64
C THR A 5 0.06 9.54 11.14
N ILE A 6 -0.64 8.47 10.74
CA ILE A 6 -0.93 8.19 9.32
C ILE A 6 -1.82 9.30 8.75
N PHE A 7 -2.93 9.63 9.42
CA PHE A 7 -3.87 10.64 8.96
C PHE A 7 -3.22 12.02 8.85
N LYS A 8 -2.41 12.42 9.83
CA LYS A 8 -1.65 13.68 9.77
C LYS A 8 -0.69 13.71 8.59
N SER A 9 -0.05 12.58 8.28
CA SER A 9 0.83 12.49 7.11
C SER A 9 0.03 12.60 5.81
N VAL A 10 -1.08 11.87 5.67
CA VAL A 10 -1.95 11.90 4.48
C VAL A 10 -2.52 13.28 4.24
N LYS A 11 -3.00 13.98 5.28
CA LYS A 11 -3.51 15.36 5.15
C LYS A 11 -2.45 16.35 4.66
N LYS A 12 -1.16 16.05 4.88
CA LYS A 12 -0.03 16.85 4.39
C LYS A 12 0.41 16.45 2.98
N THR A 13 0.38 15.15 2.65
CA THR A 13 0.94 14.62 1.39
C THR A 13 -0.10 14.39 0.30
N HIS A 14 -1.39 14.33 0.64
CA HIS A 14 -2.52 14.06 -0.27
C HIS A 14 -2.53 12.69 -0.97
N TYR A 15 -1.54 11.84 -0.68
CA TYR A 15 -1.37 10.52 -1.27
C TYR A 15 -0.99 9.49 -0.21
N LEU A 16 -1.40 8.25 -0.41
CA LEU A 16 -1.08 7.11 0.44
C LEU A 16 -0.81 5.86 -0.39
N VAL A 17 0.27 5.15 -0.06
CA VAL A 17 0.57 3.81 -0.54
C VAL A 17 0.93 2.95 0.67
N THR A 18 0.29 1.80 0.83
CA THR A 18 0.63 0.84 1.89
C THR A 18 1.55 -0.25 1.34
N VAL A 19 2.53 -0.70 2.13
CA VAL A 19 3.44 -1.79 1.73
C VAL A 19 3.42 -2.87 2.81
N GLU A 20 3.13 -4.11 2.44
CA GLU A 20 3.22 -5.27 3.33
C GLU A 20 3.71 -6.51 2.59
N ASN A 21 4.33 -7.46 3.30
CA ASN A 21 4.78 -8.73 2.72
C ASN A 21 3.70 -9.83 2.74
N GLY A 22 2.59 -9.57 3.43
CA GLY A 22 1.49 -10.52 3.56
C GLY A 22 0.67 -10.64 2.28
N TRP A 23 -0.31 -11.55 2.32
CA TRP A 23 -1.29 -11.68 1.25
C TRP A 23 -2.17 -10.43 1.12
N PRO A 24 -2.69 -10.15 -0.08
CA PRO A 24 -3.48 -8.94 -0.33
C PRO A 24 -4.86 -8.95 0.34
N VAL A 25 -5.42 -10.13 0.59
CA VAL A 25 -6.77 -10.28 1.15
C VAL A 25 -6.71 -10.23 2.67
N CYS A 26 -7.56 -9.40 3.28
CA CYS A 26 -7.60 -9.20 4.74
C CYS A 26 -6.24 -8.82 5.36
N GLY A 27 -5.35 -8.20 4.57
CA GLY A 27 -4.05 -7.72 5.00
C GLY A 27 -4.11 -6.42 5.80
N ILE A 28 -2.99 -6.02 6.39
CA ILE A 28 -2.91 -4.80 7.22
C ILE A 28 -3.13 -3.54 6.36
N GLY A 29 -2.68 -3.57 5.11
CA GLY A 29 -2.91 -2.50 4.16
C GLY A 29 -4.40 -2.31 3.84
N ALA A 30 -5.20 -3.38 3.88
CA ALA A 30 -6.65 -3.28 3.69
C ALA A 30 -7.31 -2.51 4.84
N GLU A 31 -6.91 -2.81 6.08
CA GLU A 31 -7.38 -2.10 7.28
C GLU A 31 -6.98 -0.62 7.25
N ILE A 32 -5.72 -0.30 6.96
CA ILE A 32 -5.25 1.09 6.82
C ILE A 32 -6.12 1.84 5.81
N CYS A 33 -6.38 1.23 4.64
CA CYS A 33 -7.23 1.85 3.62
C CYS A 33 -8.64 2.11 4.13
N ALA A 34 -9.27 1.13 4.79
CA ALA A 34 -10.62 1.27 5.34
C ALA A 34 -10.69 2.43 6.35
N ARG A 35 -9.77 2.48 7.30
CA ARG A 35 -9.72 3.53 8.34
C ARG A 35 -9.51 4.93 7.75
N VAL A 36 -8.73 5.05 6.68
CA VAL A 36 -8.55 6.34 5.97
C VAL A 36 -9.84 6.76 5.25
N MET A 37 -10.57 5.80 4.65
CA MET A 37 -11.84 6.07 3.95
C MET A 37 -13.00 6.41 4.91
N GLU A 38 -13.01 5.84 6.12
CA GLU A 38 -14.05 6.05 7.14
C GLU A 38 -13.97 7.41 7.85
N THR A 39 -12.87 8.15 7.69
CA THR A 39 -12.60 9.39 8.43
C THR A 39 -12.57 10.61 7.50
N ASP A 40 -12.49 11.81 8.10
CA ASP A 40 -12.37 13.07 7.36
C ASP A 40 -11.10 13.15 6.51
N THR A 41 -10.10 12.29 6.79
CA THR A 41 -8.88 12.14 6.00
C THR A 41 -9.16 11.81 4.54
N PHE A 42 -10.26 11.11 4.23
CA PHE A 42 -10.68 10.81 2.87
C PHE A 42 -10.76 12.06 1.98
N HIS A 43 -11.24 13.18 2.51
CA HIS A 43 -11.40 14.43 1.76
C HIS A 43 -10.07 15.08 1.34
N TYR A 44 -8.95 14.64 1.91
CA TYR A 44 -7.63 15.18 1.61
C TYR A 44 -6.88 14.35 0.55
N LEU A 45 -7.43 13.22 0.11
CA LEU A 45 -6.80 12.38 -0.90
C LEU A 45 -7.08 12.89 -2.31
N ASP A 46 -6.01 13.13 -3.06
CA ASP A 46 -6.08 13.55 -4.46
C ASP A 46 -6.10 12.35 -5.44
N ALA A 47 -5.83 11.15 -4.94
CA ALA A 47 -5.80 9.91 -5.70
C ALA A 47 -6.20 8.71 -4.82
N PRO A 48 -6.66 7.59 -5.41
CA PRO A 48 -6.98 6.39 -4.66
C PRO A 48 -5.75 5.85 -3.92
N VAL A 49 -5.98 5.28 -2.74
CA VAL A 49 -4.96 4.57 -1.99
C VAL A 49 -4.61 3.27 -2.71
N LEU A 50 -3.33 3.06 -3.00
CA LEU A 50 -2.84 1.80 -3.59
C LEU A 50 -2.09 0.95 -2.56
N ARG A 51 -2.13 -0.36 -2.76
CA ARG A 51 -1.51 -1.34 -1.87
C ARG A 51 -0.47 -2.15 -2.62
N VAL A 52 0.71 -2.24 -2.05
CA VAL A 52 1.79 -3.13 -2.48
C VAL A 52 1.86 -4.27 -1.48
N THR A 53 1.59 -5.49 -1.95
CA THR A 53 1.50 -6.67 -1.10
C THR A 53 2.38 -7.79 -1.65
N GLY A 54 2.51 -8.88 -0.89
CA GLY A 54 2.98 -10.13 -1.46
C GLY A 54 2.01 -10.66 -2.53
N ALA A 55 2.50 -11.56 -3.37
CA ALA A 55 1.67 -12.26 -4.34
C ALA A 55 0.64 -13.15 -3.64
N ASP A 56 -0.57 -13.27 -4.21
CA ASP A 56 -1.67 -14.07 -3.65
C ASP A 56 -1.51 -15.57 -3.94
N VAL A 57 -0.39 -16.12 -3.48
CA VAL A 57 -0.01 -17.51 -3.64
C VAL A 57 0.67 -18.03 -2.37
N PRO A 58 0.61 -19.34 -2.08
CA PRO A 58 1.50 -19.95 -1.12
C PRO A 58 2.96 -19.73 -1.51
N MET A 59 3.84 -19.51 -0.52
CA MET A 59 5.25 -19.24 -0.77
C MET A 59 5.91 -20.38 -1.56
N ALA A 60 6.52 -20.04 -2.68
CA ALA A 60 7.20 -21.00 -3.53
C ALA A 60 8.63 -21.27 -3.02
N TYR A 61 9.08 -22.52 -3.13
CA TYR A 61 10.43 -22.90 -2.72
C TYR A 61 11.53 -22.44 -3.69
N ALA A 62 11.23 -22.41 -4.99
CA ALA A 62 12.21 -22.01 -5.99
C ALA A 62 12.58 -20.53 -5.79
N LEU A 63 13.87 -20.24 -5.62
CA LEU A 63 14.38 -18.91 -5.22
C LEU A 63 13.90 -17.76 -6.14
N ASN A 64 13.76 -18.03 -7.44
CA ASN A 64 13.24 -17.04 -8.39
C ASN A 64 11.75 -16.72 -8.14
N LEU A 65 10.96 -17.72 -7.75
CA LEU A 65 9.54 -17.55 -7.44
C LEU A 65 9.34 -16.98 -6.04
N GLU A 66 10.15 -17.39 -5.05
CA GLU A 66 10.16 -16.80 -3.71
C GLU A 66 10.37 -15.28 -3.79
N ARG A 67 11.38 -14.84 -4.56
CA ARG A 67 11.66 -13.41 -4.77
C ARG A 67 10.51 -12.69 -5.46
N ALA A 68 9.85 -13.34 -6.42
CA ALA A 68 8.70 -12.76 -7.11
C ALA A 68 7.43 -12.69 -6.23
N SER A 69 7.38 -13.46 -5.14
CA SER A 69 6.26 -13.45 -4.19
C SER A 69 6.32 -12.28 -3.19
N TYR A 70 7.49 -11.69 -2.98
CA TYR A 70 7.65 -10.53 -2.10
C TYR A 70 7.69 -9.23 -2.91
N PRO A 71 7.12 -8.13 -2.37
CA PRO A 71 7.26 -6.84 -3.00
C PRO A 71 8.70 -6.35 -2.93
N ASP A 72 9.20 -5.82 -4.04
CA ASP A 72 10.52 -5.23 -4.15
C ASP A 72 10.47 -3.70 -4.26
N THR A 73 11.65 -3.08 -4.26
CA THR A 73 11.79 -1.62 -4.40
C THR A 73 11.21 -1.10 -5.73
N HIS A 74 11.25 -1.91 -6.79
CA HIS A 74 10.72 -1.53 -8.09
C HIS A 74 9.19 -1.48 -8.07
N ASN A 75 8.54 -2.44 -7.41
CA ASN A 75 7.09 -2.43 -7.19
C ASN A 75 6.67 -1.16 -6.44
N ILE A 76 7.35 -0.84 -5.34
CA ILE A 76 7.04 0.34 -4.51
C ILE A 76 7.17 1.64 -5.31
N VAL A 77 8.31 1.84 -5.99
CA VAL A 77 8.54 3.06 -6.78
C VAL A 77 7.52 3.18 -7.90
N THR A 78 7.21 2.09 -8.60
CA THR A 78 6.23 2.08 -9.70
C THR A 78 4.84 2.45 -9.19
N THR A 79 4.41 1.89 -8.06
CA THR A 79 3.11 2.23 -7.46
C THR A 79 3.05 3.69 -7.01
N VAL A 80 4.11 4.22 -6.39
CA VAL A 80 4.17 5.63 -5.99
C VAL A 80 4.10 6.56 -7.20
N LYS A 81 4.83 6.24 -8.28
CA LYS A 81 4.77 6.99 -9.53
C LYS A 81 3.38 6.98 -10.15
N MET A 82 2.72 5.83 -10.14
CA MET A 82 1.34 5.66 -10.62
C MET A 82 0.35 6.52 -9.83
N VAL A 83 0.40 6.50 -8.49
CA VAL A 83 -0.47 7.33 -7.64
C VAL A 83 -0.26 8.82 -7.91
N ARG A 84 1.00 9.23 -8.14
CA ARG A 84 1.34 10.63 -8.40
C ARG A 84 1.19 11.06 -9.87
N ASN A 85 0.82 10.15 -10.78
CA ASN A 85 0.79 10.39 -12.23
C ASN A 85 2.08 11.00 -12.79
N ILE A 86 3.24 10.54 -12.31
CA ILE A 86 4.56 10.98 -12.77
C ILE A 86 5.27 9.84 -13.51
N GLN A 87 6.00 10.17 -14.58
CA GLN A 87 6.73 9.20 -15.42
C GLN A 87 7.92 8.56 -14.70
#